data_AF-A0A928UEM7-F1
#
_entry.id   AF-A0A928UEM7-F1
#
_cell.length_a   1.000
_cell.length_b   1.000
_cell.length_c   1.000
_cell.angle_alpha   90.00
_cell.angle_beta   90.00
_cell.angle_gamma   90.00
#
_symmetry.space_group_name_H-M   'P 1'
#
loop_
_entity.id
_entity.type
_entity.pdbx_description
1 polymer ?
#
loop_
_entity_poly.entity_id
_entity_poly.type
_entity_poly.pdbx_seq_one_letter_code
_entity_poly.pdbx_strand_id
1 'polypeptide(L)'
;MNIYFNPTFNNNQPNFYSRNRIITNTASKIRTTSKNNSQRIQKVKALIEQGLSLKKIAKILNISEDITYKISKTSNALKEHKLKRNNDIYTSFIDGETIKSISERIGLSVATVKGILQKFKAKTTVAENTNDKILEMLTDGFNRKEICETLNVGLSKVKKIASKNQVYKTKIQEREKLILDMIMQGFTRKQIAEELGINMAIIIKACEKNNGYRLYKAHRDAQIIKMVKAKIPLENISKDWNVSIATIQRVLKKQKSGV
;
A
#
# COMPACT_ATOMS: atom_id res chain seq x y z
N MET A 1 -45.71 -55.99 32.76
CA MET A 1 -45.56 -55.25 31.49
C MET A 1 -46.43 -54.01 31.59
N ASN A 2 -45.82 -52.86 31.87
CA ASN A 2 -46.56 -51.63 32.19
C ASN A 2 -46.88 -50.84 30.92
N ILE A 3 -48.16 -50.55 30.76
CA ILE A 3 -48.78 -49.87 29.63
C ILE A 3 -48.71 -48.37 29.93
N TYR A 4 -48.06 -47.60 29.05
CA TYR A 4 -48.00 -46.14 29.15
C TYR A 4 -49.31 -45.53 28.61
N PHE A 5 -50.07 -44.89 29.50
CA PHE A 5 -51.20 -44.03 29.16
C PHE A 5 -50.68 -42.63 28.83
N ASN A 6 -51.08 -42.09 27.68
CA ASN A 6 -50.71 -40.75 27.23
C ASN A 6 -51.99 -39.88 27.17
N PRO A 7 -52.19 -38.90 28.07
CA PRO A 7 -53.35 -38.03 28.02
C PRO A 7 -53.12 -36.86 27.06
N THR A 8 -53.92 -36.80 25.99
CA THR A 8 -54.02 -35.63 25.11
C THR A 8 -54.82 -34.53 25.81
N PHE A 9 -54.15 -33.42 26.14
CA PHE A 9 -54.81 -32.22 26.66
C PHE A 9 -55.52 -31.47 25.52
N ASN A 10 -56.84 -31.37 25.66
CA ASN A 10 -57.75 -30.61 24.82
C ASN A 10 -57.68 -29.11 25.18
N ASN A 11 -56.96 -28.32 24.39
CA ASN A 11 -56.88 -26.86 24.53
C ASN A 11 -57.96 -26.17 23.69
N ASN A 12 -59.20 -26.17 24.20
CA ASN A 12 -60.25 -25.26 23.75
C ASN A 12 -60.77 -24.47 24.95
N GLN A 13 -60.12 -23.35 25.26
CA GLN A 13 -60.71 -22.30 26.08
C GLN A 13 -60.96 -21.04 25.24
N PRO A 14 -62.19 -20.51 25.20
CA PRO A 14 -62.48 -19.24 24.55
C PRO A 14 -61.86 -18.08 25.36
N ASN A 15 -61.08 -17.26 24.66
CA ASN A 15 -60.30 -16.16 25.20
C ASN A 15 -61.22 -14.95 25.53
N PHE A 16 -61.85 -14.97 26.70
CA PHE A 16 -62.66 -13.86 27.23
C PHE A 16 -61.77 -12.81 27.93
N TYR A 17 -61.09 -11.97 27.14
CA TYR A 17 -60.61 -10.67 27.63
C TYR A 17 -60.80 -9.60 26.55
N SER A 18 -62.04 -9.17 26.38
CA SER A 18 -62.40 -7.88 25.80
C SER A 18 -61.89 -6.76 26.72
N ARG A 19 -60.64 -6.33 26.52
CA ARG A 19 -60.15 -5.08 27.11
C ARG A 19 -60.92 -3.92 26.48
N ASN A 20 -61.82 -3.33 27.25
CA ASN A 20 -62.38 -2.01 27.02
C ASN A 20 -61.23 -1.01 26.79
N ARG A 21 -60.97 -0.67 25.51
CA ARG A 21 -60.16 0.51 25.16
C ARG A 21 -60.97 1.73 25.53
N ILE A 22 -60.67 2.30 26.69
CA ILE A 22 -61.01 3.69 26.99
C ILE A 22 -60.25 4.53 25.96
N ILE A 23 -60.97 5.05 24.97
CA ILE A 23 -60.45 6.02 24.00
C ILE A 23 -60.29 7.33 24.78
N THR A 24 -59.15 7.51 25.45
CA THR A 24 -58.78 8.81 25.99
C THR A 24 -58.44 9.72 24.82
N ASN A 25 -59.14 10.85 24.74
CA ASN A 25 -58.98 11.92 23.76
C ASN A 25 -57.54 12.05 23.25
N THR A 26 -57.36 11.71 21.98
CA THR A 26 -56.16 11.94 21.20
C THR A 26 -55.88 13.44 21.13
N ALA A 27 -55.08 13.94 22.06
CA ALA A 27 -54.31 15.17 21.88
C ALA A 27 -53.55 15.03 20.56
N SER A 28 -53.81 15.98 19.66
CA SER A 28 -53.25 16.06 18.32
C SER A 28 -51.73 15.83 18.35
N LYS A 29 -51.28 14.75 17.70
CA LYS A 29 -49.87 14.53 17.37
C LYS A 29 -49.46 15.64 16.40
N ILE A 30 -49.03 16.79 16.94
CA ILE A 30 -48.45 17.87 16.15
C ILE A 30 -47.26 17.26 15.41
N ARG A 31 -47.39 17.06 14.09
CA ARG A 31 -46.29 16.69 13.22
C ARG A 31 -45.27 17.82 13.30
N THR A 32 -44.22 17.63 14.10
CA THR A 32 -43.11 18.58 14.15
C THR A 32 -42.52 18.72 12.74
N THR A 33 -42.57 19.93 12.21
CA THR A 33 -42.09 20.28 10.88
C THR A 33 -40.60 19.89 10.68
N SER A 34 -40.23 19.49 9.46
CA SER A 34 -38.87 19.06 9.10
C SER A 34 -37.76 20.04 9.56
N LYS A 35 -38.05 21.34 9.52
CA LYS A 35 -37.14 22.42 9.94
C LYS A 35 -36.75 22.33 11.43
N ASN A 36 -37.71 22.01 12.30
CA ASN A 36 -37.45 21.84 13.74
C ASN A 36 -36.60 20.59 14.03
N ASN A 37 -36.71 19.55 13.21
CA ASN A 37 -35.91 18.35 13.37
C ASN A 37 -34.44 18.60 12.99
N SER A 38 -34.19 19.33 11.90
CA SER A 38 -32.84 19.71 11.47
C SER A 38 -32.11 20.54 12.53
N GLN A 39 -32.78 21.54 13.11
CA GLN A 39 -32.21 22.37 14.19
C GLN A 39 -31.87 21.54 15.44
N ARG A 40 -32.71 20.56 15.80
CA ARG A 40 -32.43 19.65 16.93
C ARG A 40 -31.21 18.79 16.66
N ILE A 41 -31.06 18.26 15.44
CA ILE A 41 -29.88 17.50 15.04
C ILE A 41 -28.61 18.35 15.17
N GLN A 42 -28.63 19.59 14.67
CA GLN A 42 -27.50 20.52 14.77
C GLN A 42 -27.12 20.83 16.22
N LYS A 43 -28.11 21.11 17.08
CA LYS A 43 -27.87 21.35 18.52
C LYS A 43 -27.24 20.12 19.20
N VAL A 44 -27.73 18.92 18.90
CA VAL A 44 -27.14 17.68 19.44
C VAL A 44 -25.70 17.51 18.94
N LYS A 45 -25.43 17.76 17.65
CA LYS A 45 -24.06 17.72 17.10
C LYS A 45 -23.11 18.67 17.84
N ALA A 46 -23.49 19.94 17.96
CA ALA A 46 -22.68 20.96 18.63
C ALA A 46 -22.39 20.59 20.10
N LEU A 47 -23.38 20.08 20.83
CA LEU A 47 -23.18 19.67 22.22
C LEU A 47 -22.31 18.41 22.36
N ILE A 48 -22.34 17.49 21.38
CA ILE A 48 -21.43 16.34 21.32
C ILE A 48 -20.00 16.80 21.04
N GLU A 49 -19.82 17.79 20.16
CA GLU A 49 -18.50 18.38 19.88
C GLU A 49 -17.89 19.08 21.10
N GLN A 50 -18.73 19.59 22.00
CA GLN A 50 -18.31 20.12 23.31
C GLN A 50 -17.99 19.01 24.33
N GLY A 51 -18.08 17.74 23.97
CA GLY A 51 -17.75 16.60 24.84
C GLY A 51 -18.83 16.26 25.88
N LEU A 52 -20.05 16.78 25.74
CA LEU A 52 -21.13 16.50 26.69
C LEU A 52 -21.66 15.06 26.54
N SER A 53 -21.99 14.42 27.66
CA SER A 53 -22.62 13.10 27.65
C SER A 53 -24.06 13.18 27.13
N LEU A 54 -24.53 12.14 26.44
CA LEU A 54 -25.90 12.10 25.88
C LEU A 54 -26.97 12.37 26.95
N LYS A 55 -26.75 11.91 28.18
CA LYS A 55 -27.61 12.19 29.34
C LYS A 55 -27.67 13.67 29.70
N LYS A 56 -26.53 14.37 29.69
CA LYS A 56 -26.48 15.82 29.94
C LYS A 56 -27.13 16.59 28.80
N ILE A 57 -26.91 16.16 27.56
CA ILE A 57 -27.54 16.74 26.36
C ILE A 57 -29.07 16.59 26.42
N ALA A 58 -29.55 15.39 26.78
CA ALA A 58 -30.98 15.11 26.94
C ALA A 58 -31.64 16.07 27.94
N LYS A 59 -30.97 16.31 29.09
CA LYS A 59 -31.41 17.31 30.08
C LYS A 59 -31.41 18.74 29.53
N ILE A 60 -30.32 19.17 28.89
CA ILE A 60 -30.18 20.53 28.33
C ILE A 60 -31.26 20.83 27.28
N LEU A 61 -31.54 19.87 26.41
CA LEU A 61 -32.50 20.03 25.33
C LEU A 61 -33.94 19.69 25.75
N ASN A 62 -34.15 19.23 26.99
CA ASN A 62 -35.42 18.74 27.50
C ASN A 62 -36.06 17.66 26.60
N ILE A 63 -35.27 16.63 26.26
CA ILE A 63 -35.68 15.50 25.41
C ILE A 63 -35.30 14.19 26.08
N SER A 64 -35.91 13.08 25.70
CA SER A 64 -35.52 11.78 26.26
C SER A 64 -34.11 11.36 25.79
N GLU A 65 -33.42 10.59 26.64
CA GLU A 65 -32.10 10.04 26.32
C GLU A 65 -32.16 9.18 25.03
N ASP A 66 -33.23 8.41 24.85
CA ASP A 66 -33.48 7.60 23.65
C ASP A 66 -33.56 8.43 22.37
N ILE A 67 -34.25 9.57 22.40
CA ILE A 67 -34.35 10.46 21.24
C ILE A 67 -32.98 11.06 20.95
N THR A 68 -32.25 11.49 21.97
CA THR A 68 -30.88 12.02 21.85
C THR A 68 -29.95 10.98 21.21
N TYR A 69 -30.03 9.73 21.68
CA TYR A 69 -29.26 8.61 21.14
C TYR A 69 -29.61 8.35 19.68
N LYS A 70 -30.90 8.26 19.33
CA LYS A 70 -31.36 8.10 17.94
C LYS A 70 -30.83 9.23 17.05
N ILE A 71 -30.95 10.48 17.47
CA ILE A 71 -30.42 11.65 16.74
C ILE A 71 -28.91 11.52 16.54
N SER A 72 -28.15 11.18 17.58
CA SER A 72 -26.70 11.02 17.50
C SER A 72 -26.27 9.91 16.54
N LYS A 73 -27.06 8.83 16.46
CA LYS A 73 -26.83 7.69 15.58
C LYS A 73 -27.17 8.02 14.13
N THR A 74 -28.34 8.59 13.86
CA THR A 74 -28.77 8.97 12.52
C THR A 74 -27.88 10.05 11.91
N SER A 75 -27.35 10.95 12.74
CA SER A 75 -26.50 12.05 12.29
C SER A 75 -24.99 11.72 12.22
N ASN A 76 -24.59 10.50 12.60
CA ASN A 76 -23.20 10.03 12.76
C ASN A 76 -22.31 10.84 13.72
N ALA A 77 -22.86 11.83 14.43
CA ALA A 77 -22.13 12.77 15.27
C ALA A 77 -21.22 12.08 16.29
N LEU A 78 -21.74 11.05 16.96
CA LEU A 78 -21.00 10.33 18.00
C LEU A 78 -19.81 9.55 17.41
N LYS A 79 -19.96 9.02 16.20
CA LYS A 79 -18.90 8.28 15.50
C LYS A 79 -17.80 9.22 15.04
N GLU A 80 -18.18 10.36 14.45
CA GLU A 80 -17.26 11.40 13.99
C GLU A 80 -16.46 11.98 15.16
N HIS A 81 -17.13 12.35 16.26
CA HIS A 81 -16.47 12.85 17.46
C HIS A 81 -15.49 11.84 18.06
N LYS A 82 -15.87 10.56 18.17
CA LYS A 82 -14.97 9.50 18.63
C LYS A 82 -13.75 9.35 17.72
N LEU A 83 -13.94 9.42 16.41
CA LEU A 83 -12.85 9.31 15.45
C LEU A 83 -11.88 10.49 15.57
N LYS A 84 -12.41 11.73 15.63
CA LYS A 84 -11.62 12.95 15.82
C LYS A 84 -10.78 12.88 17.09
N ARG A 85 -11.39 12.54 18.22
CA ARG A 85 -10.69 12.35 19.50
C ARG A 85 -9.61 11.29 19.42
N ASN A 86 -9.90 10.15 18.79
CA ASN A 86 -8.91 9.07 18.68
C ASN A 86 -7.73 9.44 17.78
N ASN A 87 -7.97 10.23 16.72
CA ASN A 87 -6.91 10.78 15.87
C ASN A 87 -6.04 11.77 16.66
N ASP A 88 -6.66 12.67 17.44
CA ASP A 88 -5.93 13.62 18.30
C ASP A 88 -5.02 12.91 19.33
N ILE A 89 -5.52 11.83 19.94
CA ILE A 89 -4.72 10.96 20.83
C ILE A 89 -3.51 10.38 20.09
N TYR A 90 -3.71 9.95 18.84
CA TYR A 90 -2.64 9.34 18.05
C TYR A 90 -1.59 10.36 17.61
N THR A 91 -2.00 11.55 17.12
CA THR A 91 -1.06 12.61 16.72
C THR A 91 -0.24 13.09 17.91
N SER A 92 -0.88 13.37 19.05
CA SER A 92 -0.17 13.79 20.28
C SER A 92 0.87 12.77 20.73
N PHE A 93 0.57 11.48 20.60
CA PHE A 93 1.53 10.41 20.93
C PHE A 93 2.71 10.35 19.95
N ILE A 94 2.48 10.59 18.65
CA ILE A 94 3.55 10.70 17.65
C ILE A 94 4.42 11.93 17.90
N ASP A 95 3.82 13.03 18.35
CA ASP A 95 4.50 14.28 18.71
C ASP A 95 5.29 14.18 20.03
N GLY A 96 5.25 13.03 20.70
CA GLY A 96 6.06 12.72 21.88
C GLY A 96 5.37 12.93 23.23
N GLU A 97 4.07 13.27 23.27
CA GLU A 97 3.35 13.36 24.54
C GLU A 97 3.28 12.00 25.25
N THR A 98 3.46 12.02 26.58
CA THR A 98 3.34 10.80 27.38
C THR A 98 1.89 10.34 27.47
N ILE A 99 1.67 9.02 27.54
CA ILE A 99 0.31 8.44 27.65
C ILE A 99 -0.45 9.01 28.85
N LYS A 100 0.26 9.29 29.96
CA LYS A 100 -0.32 9.88 31.16
C LYS A 100 -0.84 11.29 30.89
N SER A 101 -0.02 12.15 30.28
CA SER A 101 -0.41 13.52 29.91
C SER A 101 -1.60 13.55 28.95
N ILE A 102 -1.59 12.71 27.91
CA ILE A 102 -2.72 12.57 26.97
C ILE A 102 -3.99 12.12 27.73
N SER A 103 -3.86 11.19 28.67
CA SER A 103 -5.00 10.67 29.43
C SER A 103 -5.66 11.73 30.32
N GLU A 104 -4.85 12.58 30.96
CA GLU A 104 -5.31 13.69 31.80
C GLU A 104 -5.98 14.78 30.95
N ARG A 105 -5.34 15.18 29.84
CA ARG A 105 -5.86 16.20 28.91
C ARG A 105 -7.21 15.82 28.30
N ILE A 106 -7.36 14.56 27.88
CA ILE A 106 -8.58 14.08 27.20
C ILE A 106 -9.65 13.62 28.20
N GLY A 107 -9.28 13.35 29.46
CA GLY A 107 -10.19 12.81 30.46
C GLY A 107 -10.56 11.34 30.22
N LEU A 108 -9.59 10.52 29.79
CA LEU A 108 -9.75 9.08 29.61
C LEU A 108 -8.80 8.31 30.53
N SER A 109 -9.13 7.04 30.81
CA SER A 109 -8.17 6.19 31.53
C SER A 109 -6.94 5.89 30.68
N VAL A 110 -5.78 5.75 31.33
CA VAL A 110 -4.52 5.33 30.69
C VAL A 110 -4.70 4.02 29.90
N ALA A 111 -5.47 3.06 30.42
CA ALA A 111 -5.75 1.79 29.75
C ALA A 111 -6.55 1.99 28.44
N THR A 112 -7.53 2.90 28.44
CA THR A 112 -8.30 3.24 27.23
C THR A 112 -7.41 3.90 26.18
N VAL A 113 -6.55 4.84 26.58
CA VAL A 113 -5.59 5.49 25.67
C VAL A 113 -4.66 4.44 25.06
N LYS A 114 -4.09 3.53 25.87
CA LYS A 114 -3.29 2.39 25.39
C LYS A 114 -4.05 1.53 24.37
N GLY A 115 -5.31 1.18 24.65
CA GLY A 115 -6.13 0.38 23.74
C GLY A 115 -6.45 1.09 22.42
N ILE A 116 -6.65 2.42 22.45
CA ILE A 116 -6.80 3.23 21.23
C ILE A 116 -5.49 3.21 20.45
N LEU A 117 -4.37 3.55 21.08
CA LEU A 117 -3.06 3.56 20.44
C LEU A 117 -2.70 2.19 19.86
N GLN A 118 -3.03 1.08 20.53
CA GLN A 118 -2.82 -0.26 19.99
C GLN A 118 -3.61 -0.52 18.71
N LYS A 119 -4.87 -0.08 18.65
CA LYS A 119 -5.71 -0.17 17.43
C LYS A 119 -5.16 0.67 16.28
N PHE A 120 -4.53 1.81 16.58
CA PHE A 120 -3.84 2.63 15.59
C PHE A 120 -2.47 2.05 15.19
N LYS A 121 -1.67 1.54 16.13
CA LYS A 121 -0.39 0.87 15.87
C LYS A 121 -0.55 -0.40 15.02
N ALA A 122 -1.65 -1.13 15.18
CA ALA A 122 -2.02 -2.24 14.31
C ALA A 122 -2.34 -1.79 12.86
N LYS A 123 -2.63 -0.50 12.65
CA LYS A 123 -2.98 0.08 11.35
C LYS A 123 -1.87 0.87 10.67
N THR A 124 -0.96 1.54 11.39
CA THR A 124 -0.08 2.56 10.77
C THR A 124 1.43 2.35 10.98
N THR A 125 1.94 2.20 12.21
CA THR A 125 3.38 2.44 12.46
C THR A 125 4.35 1.29 12.24
N VAL A 126 3.97 0.03 12.45
CA VAL A 126 4.94 -1.09 12.31
C VAL A 126 5.11 -1.49 10.84
N ALA A 127 4.05 -1.35 10.04
CA ALA A 127 4.09 -1.77 8.64
C ALA A 127 4.90 -0.79 7.77
N GLU A 128 4.70 0.52 7.91
CA GLU A 128 5.31 1.53 7.04
C GLU A 128 6.82 1.68 7.30
N ASN A 129 7.24 1.88 8.54
CA ASN A 129 8.66 2.03 8.89
C ASN A 129 9.50 0.77 8.56
N THR A 130 8.91 -0.43 8.72
CA THR A 130 9.59 -1.67 8.31
C THR A 130 9.66 -1.81 6.80
N ASN A 131 8.66 -1.33 6.04
CA ASN A 131 8.68 -1.42 4.59
C ASN A 131 9.73 -0.48 3.98
N ASP A 132 9.86 0.72 4.54
CA ASP A 132 10.84 1.71 4.10
C ASP A 132 12.27 1.21 4.36
N LYS A 133 12.54 0.64 5.54
CA LYS A 133 13.82 -0.03 5.84
C LYS A 133 14.11 -1.22 4.93
N ILE A 134 13.08 -2.03 4.62
CA ILE A 134 13.23 -3.12 3.63
C ILE A 134 13.62 -2.53 2.27
N LEU A 135 13.01 -1.42 1.84
CA LEU A 135 13.32 -0.77 0.57
C LEU A 135 14.75 -0.22 0.53
N GLU A 136 15.16 0.45 1.60
CA GLU A 136 16.51 0.99 1.77
C GLU A 136 17.55 -0.13 1.66
N MET A 137 17.45 -1.19 2.48
CA MET A 137 18.36 -2.33 2.42
C MET A 137 18.35 -3.04 1.05
N LEU A 138 17.20 -3.13 0.38
CA LEU A 138 17.12 -3.69 -0.98
C LEU A 138 17.87 -2.81 -2.00
N THR A 139 17.83 -1.49 -1.82
CA THR A 139 18.51 -0.51 -2.66
C THR A 139 20.02 -0.57 -2.42
N ASP A 140 20.44 -0.74 -1.18
CA ASP A 140 21.85 -0.93 -0.77
C ASP A 140 22.42 -2.28 -1.22
N GLY A 141 21.57 -3.23 -1.61
CA GLY A 141 22.00 -4.49 -2.21
C GLY A 141 22.04 -5.68 -1.27
N PHE A 142 21.51 -5.55 -0.05
CA PHE A 142 21.38 -6.67 0.87
C PHE A 142 20.54 -7.80 0.27
N ASN A 143 20.93 -9.03 0.59
CA ASN A 143 20.19 -10.22 0.23
C ASN A 143 18.86 -10.25 1.01
N ARG A 144 17.81 -10.75 0.37
CA ARG A 144 16.50 -10.96 1.03
C ARG A 144 16.61 -11.76 2.33
N LYS A 145 17.50 -12.75 2.42
CA LYS A 145 17.73 -13.53 3.65
C LYS A 145 18.29 -12.65 4.76
N GLU A 146 19.34 -11.88 4.47
CA GLU A 146 19.94 -10.92 5.41
C GLU A 146 18.92 -9.90 5.91
N ILE A 147 18.06 -9.39 5.01
CA ILE A 147 16.97 -8.47 5.38
C ILE A 147 15.96 -9.17 6.31
N CYS A 148 15.61 -10.43 6.03
CA CYS A 148 14.69 -11.20 6.87
C CYS A 148 15.25 -11.38 8.29
N GLU A 149 16.52 -11.72 8.41
CA GLU A 149 17.21 -11.92 9.68
C GLU A 149 17.36 -10.60 10.44
N THR A 150 17.78 -9.53 9.75
CA THR A 150 18.06 -8.22 10.36
C THR A 150 16.79 -7.54 10.88
N LEU A 151 15.71 -7.60 10.10
CA LEU A 151 14.45 -6.92 10.44
C LEU A 151 13.42 -7.85 11.08
N ASN A 152 13.76 -9.13 11.29
CA ASN A 152 12.87 -10.18 11.78
C ASN A 152 11.54 -10.22 11.00
N VAL A 153 11.62 -10.25 9.67
CA VAL A 153 10.46 -10.24 8.76
C VAL A 153 10.43 -11.48 7.88
N GLY A 154 9.22 -11.94 7.54
CA GLY A 154 9.06 -13.08 6.63
C GLY A 154 9.46 -12.77 5.18
N LEU A 155 10.07 -13.74 4.52
CA LEU A 155 10.54 -13.63 3.13
C LEU A 155 9.45 -13.19 2.13
N SER A 156 8.22 -13.65 2.33
CA SER A 156 7.08 -13.27 1.49
C SER A 156 6.79 -11.76 1.53
N LYS A 157 6.98 -11.12 2.69
CA LYS A 157 6.81 -9.67 2.84
C LYS A 157 7.88 -8.91 2.04
N VAL A 158 9.14 -9.31 2.20
CA VAL A 158 10.28 -8.72 1.46
C VAL A 158 10.07 -8.86 -0.06
N LYS A 159 9.68 -10.04 -0.53
CA LYS A 159 9.37 -10.28 -1.96
C LYS A 159 8.25 -9.36 -2.47
N LYS A 160 7.17 -9.20 -1.71
CA LYS A 160 6.04 -8.35 -2.08
C LYS A 160 6.45 -6.88 -2.20
N ILE A 161 7.22 -6.37 -1.24
CA ILE A 161 7.71 -4.99 -1.24
C ILE A 161 8.65 -4.75 -2.42
N ALA A 162 9.58 -5.68 -2.66
CA ALA A 162 10.52 -5.56 -3.76
C ALA A 162 9.84 -5.61 -5.14
N SER A 163 8.80 -6.44 -5.30
CA SER A 163 8.01 -6.52 -6.53
C SER A 163 7.18 -5.26 -6.74
N LYS A 164 6.48 -4.78 -5.70
CA LYS A 164 5.67 -3.57 -5.74
C LYS A 164 6.48 -2.33 -6.14
N ASN A 165 7.70 -2.21 -5.62
CA ASN A 165 8.59 -1.08 -5.90
C ASN A 165 9.58 -1.33 -7.04
N GLN A 166 9.45 -2.45 -7.75
CA GLN A 166 10.26 -2.80 -8.93
C GLN A 166 11.80 -2.77 -8.73
N VAL A 167 12.31 -2.82 -7.50
CA VAL A 167 13.74 -2.64 -7.18
C VAL A 167 14.65 -3.58 -7.99
N TYR A 168 14.25 -4.84 -8.12
CA TYR A 168 15.03 -5.82 -8.89
C TYR A 168 14.95 -5.60 -10.39
N LYS A 169 13.83 -5.06 -10.89
CA LYS A 169 13.68 -4.76 -12.31
C LYS A 169 14.63 -3.62 -12.70
N THR A 170 14.75 -2.59 -11.86
CA THR A 170 15.66 -1.46 -12.09
C THR A 170 17.12 -1.90 -12.06
N LYS A 171 17.56 -2.66 -11.04
CA LYS A 171 18.94 -3.18 -10.97
C LYS A 171 19.30 -4.09 -12.15
N ILE A 172 18.37 -4.94 -12.59
CA ILE A 172 18.57 -5.76 -13.78
C ILE A 172 18.71 -4.89 -15.03
N GLN A 173 17.88 -3.85 -15.17
CA GLN A 173 17.93 -2.92 -16.30
C GLN A 173 19.23 -2.10 -16.32
N GLU A 174 19.69 -1.61 -15.17
CA GLU A 174 20.98 -0.89 -15.05
C GLU A 174 22.15 -1.78 -15.45
N ARG A 175 22.15 -3.03 -14.98
CA ARG A 175 23.18 -4.01 -15.36
C ARG A 175 23.12 -4.36 -16.84
N GLU A 176 21.92 -4.56 -17.39
CA GLU A 176 21.72 -4.79 -18.83
C GLU A 176 22.25 -3.59 -19.64
N LYS A 177 21.99 -2.36 -19.18
CA LYS A 177 22.50 -1.14 -19.82
C LYS A 177 24.03 -1.09 -19.81
N LEU A 178 24.67 -1.36 -18.66
CA LEU A 178 26.12 -1.40 -18.55
C LEU A 178 26.74 -2.45 -19.49
N ILE A 179 26.13 -3.64 -19.58
CA ILE A 179 26.55 -4.69 -20.53
C ILE A 179 26.49 -4.15 -21.97
N LEU A 180 25.40 -3.47 -22.34
CA LEU A 180 25.25 -2.92 -23.69
C LEU A 180 26.26 -1.80 -23.97
N ASP A 181 26.53 -0.94 -22.99
CA ASP A 181 27.52 0.15 -23.13
C ASP A 181 28.93 -0.41 -23.35
N MET A 182 29.33 -1.44 -22.58
CA MET A 182 30.62 -2.13 -22.79
C MET A 182 30.69 -2.83 -24.16
N ILE A 183 29.59 -3.43 -24.61
CA ILE A 183 29.52 -4.00 -25.97
C ILE A 183 29.71 -2.91 -27.02
N MET A 184 29.06 -1.76 -26.87
CA MET A 184 29.22 -0.63 -27.78
C MET A 184 30.66 -0.10 -27.78
N GLN A 185 31.35 -0.14 -26.64
CA GLN A 185 32.77 0.19 -26.52
C GLN A 185 33.71 -0.85 -27.16
N GLY A 186 33.21 -2.00 -27.61
CA GLY A 186 34.00 -3.02 -28.30
C GLY A 186 34.42 -4.21 -27.43
N PHE A 187 34.03 -4.24 -26.15
CA PHE A 187 34.39 -5.35 -25.27
C PHE A 187 33.74 -6.65 -25.73
N THR A 188 34.53 -7.74 -25.71
CA THR A 188 34.02 -9.09 -25.96
C THR A 188 33.19 -9.55 -24.76
N ARG A 189 32.24 -10.47 -25.00
CA ARG A 189 31.41 -11.03 -23.92
C ARG A 189 32.23 -11.68 -22.80
N LYS A 190 33.40 -12.24 -23.13
CA LYS A 190 34.35 -12.83 -22.17
C LYS A 190 34.97 -11.75 -21.28
N GLN A 191 35.45 -10.65 -21.86
CA GLN A 191 35.97 -9.52 -21.10
C GLN A 191 34.89 -8.91 -20.20
N ILE A 192 33.66 -8.77 -20.69
CA ILE A 192 32.54 -8.26 -19.88
C ILE A 192 32.22 -9.22 -18.72
N ALA A 193 32.28 -10.53 -18.95
CA ALA A 193 32.05 -11.53 -17.91
C ALA A 193 33.13 -11.47 -16.82
N GLU A 194 34.39 -11.32 -17.22
CA GLU A 194 35.54 -11.17 -16.31
C GLU A 194 35.46 -9.86 -15.53
N GLU A 195 35.24 -8.73 -16.22
CA GLU A 195 35.19 -7.39 -15.63
C GLU A 195 34.03 -7.22 -14.64
N LEU A 196 32.83 -7.70 -15.00
CA LEU A 196 31.65 -7.55 -14.15
C LEU A 196 31.47 -8.71 -13.16
N GLY A 197 32.27 -9.78 -13.27
CA GLY A 197 32.11 -11.00 -12.49
C GLY A 197 30.76 -11.70 -12.71
N ILE A 198 30.21 -11.62 -13.93
CA ILE A 198 28.86 -12.13 -14.26
C ILE A 198 28.96 -13.37 -15.16
N ASN A 199 28.09 -14.35 -14.92
CA ASN A 199 27.95 -15.51 -15.80
C ASN A 199 27.60 -15.11 -17.24
N MET A 200 28.33 -15.68 -18.21
CA MET A 200 28.16 -15.49 -19.66
C MET A 200 26.70 -15.61 -20.13
N ALA A 201 25.91 -16.52 -19.55
CA ALA A 201 24.50 -16.73 -19.92
C ALA A 201 23.64 -15.48 -19.65
N ILE A 202 23.96 -14.69 -18.63
CA ILE A 202 23.25 -13.43 -18.32
C ILE A 202 23.55 -12.39 -19.40
N ILE A 203 24.81 -12.29 -19.83
CA ILE A 203 25.25 -11.38 -20.89
C ILE A 203 24.56 -11.72 -22.21
N ILE A 204 24.49 -13.02 -22.55
CA ILE A 204 23.80 -13.50 -23.75
C ILE A 204 22.32 -13.09 -23.72
N LYS A 205 21.62 -13.36 -22.62
CA LYS A 205 20.20 -12.98 -22.47
C LYS A 205 19.99 -11.47 -22.56
N ALA A 206 20.87 -10.67 -21.95
CA ALA A 206 20.82 -9.21 -22.03
C ALA A 206 20.99 -8.72 -23.48
N CYS A 207 21.89 -9.35 -24.24
CA CYS A 207 22.09 -9.07 -25.65
C CYS A 207 20.88 -9.45 -26.50
N GLU A 208 20.32 -10.65 -26.29
CA GLU A 208 19.17 -11.14 -27.07
C GLU A 208 17.95 -10.24 -26.87
N LYS A 209 17.64 -9.92 -25.61
CA LYS A 209 16.50 -9.08 -25.23
C LYS A 209 16.54 -7.69 -25.86
N ASN A 210 17.74 -7.11 -26.00
CA ASN A 210 17.93 -5.73 -26.46
C ASN A 210 18.46 -5.64 -27.90
N ASN A 211 18.45 -6.74 -28.66
CA ASN A 211 19.10 -6.81 -29.98
C ASN A 211 20.57 -6.35 -29.96
N GLY A 212 21.26 -6.54 -28.85
CA GLY A 212 22.62 -6.04 -28.59
C GLY A 212 23.64 -6.49 -29.62
N TYR A 213 23.51 -7.71 -30.17
CA TYR A 213 24.40 -8.16 -31.24
C TYR A 213 24.22 -7.39 -32.55
N ARG A 214 22.97 -7.02 -32.90
CA ARG A 214 22.67 -6.21 -34.08
C ARG A 214 23.21 -4.79 -33.91
N LEU A 215 23.04 -4.22 -32.71
CA LEU A 215 23.55 -2.90 -32.36
C LEU A 215 25.09 -2.86 -32.38
N TYR A 216 25.73 -3.85 -31.76
CA TYR A 216 27.18 -4.03 -31.79
C TYR A 216 27.70 -4.09 -33.22
N LYS A 217 27.11 -4.96 -34.04
CA LYS A 217 27.52 -5.14 -35.43
C LYS A 217 27.40 -3.83 -36.21
N ALA A 218 26.30 -3.10 -36.05
CA ALA A 218 26.09 -1.82 -36.70
C ALA A 218 27.13 -0.77 -36.24
N HIS A 219 27.39 -0.67 -34.94
CA HIS A 219 28.39 0.24 -34.39
C HIS A 219 29.81 -0.09 -34.90
N ARG A 220 30.20 -1.37 -34.80
CA ARG A 220 31.50 -1.86 -35.31
C ARG A 220 31.65 -1.56 -36.80
N ASP A 221 30.65 -1.89 -37.60
CA ASP A 221 30.69 -1.67 -39.05
C ASP A 221 30.82 -0.15 -39.37
N ALA A 222 30.14 0.72 -38.61
CA ALA A 222 30.28 2.17 -38.74
C ALA A 222 31.68 2.69 -38.37
N GLN A 223 32.29 2.17 -37.29
CA GLN A 223 33.65 2.55 -36.90
C GLN A 223 34.71 2.07 -37.89
N ILE A 224 34.57 0.85 -38.42
CA ILE A 224 35.42 0.34 -39.50
C ILE A 224 35.37 1.29 -40.70
N ILE A 225 34.17 1.68 -41.14
CA ILE A 225 34.00 2.63 -42.24
C ILE A 225 34.69 3.98 -41.95
N LYS A 226 34.54 4.49 -40.72
CA LYS A 226 35.18 5.75 -40.29
C LYS A 226 36.72 5.65 -40.34
N MET A 227 37.30 4.56 -39.84
CA MET A 227 38.75 4.32 -39.83
C MET A 227 39.32 4.16 -41.25
N VAL A 228 38.61 3.46 -42.13
CA VAL A 228 39.00 3.32 -43.54
C VAL A 228 38.95 4.68 -44.25
N LYS A 229 37.93 5.50 -43.98
CA LYS A 229 37.88 6.90 -44.50
C LYS A 229 39.03 7.76 -43.99
N ALA A 230 39.51 7.50 -42.78
CA ALA A 230 40.70 8.13 -42.22
C ALA A 230 42.02 7.55 -42.76
N LYS A 231 41.97 6.65 -43.75
CA LYS A 231 43.12 6.00 -44.40
C LYS A 231 44.00 5.16 -43.45
N ILE A 232 43.43 4.64 -42.38
CA ILE A 232 44.13 3.68 -41.50
C ILE A 232 44.30 2.34 -42.27
N PRO A 233 45.50 1.71 -42.27
CA PRO A 233 45.72 0.41 -42.90
C PRO A 233 44.76 -0.67 -42.38
N LEU A 234 44.33 -1.58 -43.27
CA LEU A 234 43.33 -2.61 -42.92
C LEU A 234 43.85 -3.60 -41.87
N GLU A 235 45.16 -3.81 -41.83
CA GLU A 235 45.86 -4.66 -40.88
C GLU A 235 45.74 -4.11 -39.45
N ASN A 236 45.87 -2.78 -39.31
CA ASN A 236 45.72 -2.10 -38.02
C ASN A 236 44.27 -2.19 -37.54
N ILE A 237 43.31 -1.92 -38.43
CA ILE A 237 41.87 -2.05 -38.10
C ILE A 237 41.52 -3.49 -37.71
N SER A 238 42.07 -4.47 -38.44
CA SER A 238 41.87 -5.89 -38.16
C SER A 238 42.36 -6.28 -36.78
N LYS A 239 43.54 -5.76 -36.38
CA LYS A 239 44.15 -6.01 -35.08
C LYS A 239 43.38 -5.32 -33.95
N ASP A 240 43.05 -4.04 -34.11
CA ASP A 240 42.40 -3.22 -33.09
C ASP A 240 40.99 -3.72 -32.77
N TRP A 241 40.23 -4.15 -33.78
CA TRP A 241 38.86 -4.64 -33.60
C TRP A 241 38.75 -6.16 -33.48
N ASN A 242 39.87 -6.88 -33.62
CA ASN A 242 39.89 -8.34 -33.67
C ASN A 242 38.89 -8.92 -34.71
N VAL A 243 38.92 -8.36 -35.92
CA VAL A 243 38.03 -8.73 -37.03
C VAL A 243 38.88 -9.09 -38.23
N SER A 244 38.53 -10.16 -38.95
CA SER A 244 39.28 -10.55 -40.15
C SER A 244 39.19 -9.51 -41.26
N ILE A 245 40.28 -9.35 -42.03
CA ILE A 245 40.34 -8.46 -43.21
C ILE A 245 39.18 -8.76 -44.18
N ALA A 246 38.84 -10.03 -44.39
CA ALA A 246 37.70 -10.43 -45.23
C ALA A 246 36.35 -9.88 -44.71
N THR A 247 36.17 -9.80 -43.40
CA THR A 247 34.96 -9.21 -42.80
C THR A 247 34.95 -7.70 -43.02
N ILE A 248 36.09 -7.02 -42.85
CA ILE A 248 36.22 -5.58 -43.16
C ILE A 248 35.86 -5.31 -44.63
N GLN A 249 36.43 -6.08 -45.55
CA GLN A 249 36.13 -5.98 -46.97
C GLN A 249 34.64 -6.21 -47.27
N ARG A 250 33.99 -7.17 -46.59
CA ARG A 250 32.54 -7.42 -46.73
C ARG A 250 31.70 -6.23 -46.26
N VAL A 251 32.09 -5.58 -45.16
CA VAL A 251 31.43 -4.35 -44.67
C VAL A 251 31.56 -3.22 -45.70
N LEU A 252 32.76 -3.01 -46.24
CA LEU A 252 33.00 -2.00 -47.29
C LEU A 252 32.23 -2.29 -48.58
N LYS A 253 32.16 -3.57 -49.00
CA LYS A 253 31.37 -3.99 -50.15
C LYS A 253 29.89 -3.68 -49.94
N LYS A 254 29.36 -3.99 -48.75
CA LYS A 254 27.96 -3.71 -48.40
C LYS A 254 27.63 -2.22 -48.47
N GLN A 255 28.51 -1.35 -47.96
CA GLN A 255 28.35 0.10 -48.05
C GLN A 255 28.31 0.60 -49.50
N LYS A 256 29.16 0.07 -50.38
CA LYS A 256 29.19 0.44 -51.80
C LYS A 256 27.94 0.00 -52.57
N SER A 257 27.32 -1.11 -52.18
CA SER A 257 26.09 -1.61 -52.82
C SER A 257 24.82 -0.86 -52.44
N GLY A 258 24.85 0.03 -51.44
CA GLY A 258 23.66 0.78 -51.01
C GLY A 258 22.57 -0.08 -50.35
N VAL A 259 22.90 -1.30 -49.90
CA VAL A 259 22.01 -2.27 -49.23
C VAL A 259 22.32 -2.39 -47.74
#